data_AF-A0AAW5BRZ8-F1
#
_entry.id   AF-A0AAW5BRZ8-F1
#
_cell.length_a   1.000
_cell.length_b   1.000
_cell.length_c   1.000
_cell.angle_alpha   90.00
_cell.angle_beta   90.00
_cell.angle_gamma   90.00
#
_symmetry.space_group_name_H-M   'P 1'
#
loop_
_entity.id
_entity.type
_entity.pdbx_description
1 polymer ?
#
loop_
_entity_poly.entity_id
_entity_poly.type
_entity_poly.pdbx_seq_one_letter_code
_entity_poly.pdbx_strand_id
1 'polypeptide(L)' 'MKVRLLDEHKAIRVQLWTNGAWRRNIRGTVIGSHDGIVGVLLDSGEYVDVPEERLKIIS' A
#
# COMPACT_ATOMS: atom_id res chain seq x y z
N MET A 1 13.35 -2.13 6.08
CA MET A 1 13.37 -0.70 5.69
C MET A 1 12.18 -0.06 6.41
N LYS A 2 12.35 1.03 7.17
CA LYS A 2 11.24 1.61 7.94
C LYS A 2 10.55 2.66 7.09
N VAL A 3 9.40 2.33 6.49
CA VAL A 3 8.59 3.31 5.74
C VAL A 3 8.03 4.31 6.75
N ARG A 4 8.69 5.46 6.87
CA ARG A 4 8.12 6.65 7.52
C ARG A 4 7.46 7.47 6.43
N LEU A 5 6.21 7.88 6.64
CA LEU A 5 5.52 8.86 5.79
C LEU A 5 6.29 10.18 5.91
N LEU A 6 7.27 10.37 5.02
CA LEU A 6 8.16 11.53 4.94
C LEU A 6 7.58 12.53 3.93
N ASP A 7 6.36 12.97 4.19
CA ASP A 7 5.78 14.21 3.65
C ASP A 7 4.29 14.17 4.02
N GLU A 8 3.86 15.14 4.83
CA GLU A 8 2.45 15.33 5.23
C GLU A 8 1.53 15.59 4.02
N HIS A 9 2.14 15.80 2.84
CA HIS A 9 1.48 16.17 1.60
C HIS A 9 1.71 15.19 0.42
N LYS A 10 2.47 14.11 0.61
CA LYS A 10 2.65 13.09 -0.45
C LYS A 10 2.00 11.78 -0.05
N ALA A 11 0.83 11.54 -0.63
CA ALA A 11 0.17 10.26 -0.61
C ALA A 11 1.05 9.20 -1.28
N ILE A 12 1.57 8.22 -0.53
CA ILE A 12 2.32 7.09 -1.09
C ILE A 12 1.32 6.18 -1.80
N ARG A 13 1.49 6.03 -3.12
CA ARG A 13 0.63 5.18 -3.94
C ARG A 13 1.27 3.82 -4.11
N VAL A 14 0.49 2.78 -3.88
CA VAL A 14 0.94 1.39 -3.96
C VAL A 14 0.06 0.55 -4.87
N GLN A 15 0.66 -0.49 -5.43
CA GLN A 15 -0.01 -1.58 -6.10
C GLN A 15 0.14 -2.85 -5.25
N LEU A 16 -0.91 -3.67 -5.18
CA LEU A 16 -0.92 -4.90 -4.37
C LEU A 16 -0.60 -6.14 -5.21
N TRP A 17 0.16 -7.06 -4.61
CA TRP A 17 0.32 -8.44 -5.07
C TRP A 17 -0.76 -9.32 -4.43
N THR A 18 -1.61 -9.92 -5.26
CA THR A 18 -2.72 -10.79 -4.79
C THR A 18 -2.69 -12.10 -5.56
N ASN A 19 -2.92 -13.23 -4.88
CA ASN A 19 -3.08 -14.55 -5.51
C ASN A 19 -1.93 -14.93 -6.46
N GLY A 20 -0.69 -14.63 -6.09
CA GLY A 20 0.49 -15.00 -6.89
C GLY A 20 0.72 -14.15 -8.14
N ALA A 21 0.06 -12.99 -8.28
CA ALA A 21 0.30 -12.07 -9.39
C ALA A 21 0.14 -10.59 -9.00
N TRP A 22 0.92 -9.70 -9.66
CA TRP A 22 0.71 -8.25 -9.62
C TRP A 22 -0.54 -7.92 -10.42
N ARG A 23 -1.66 -7.68 -9.75
CA ARG A 23 -2.88 -7.22 -10.44
C ARG A 23 -2.78 -5.71 -10.65
N ARG A 24 -2.62 -5.27 -11.90
CA ARG A 24 -2.48 -3.85 -12.27
C ARG A 24 -3.59 -2.95 -11.73
N ASN A 25 -4.75 -3.53 -11.46
CA ASN A 25 -5.98 -2.82 -11.10
C ASN A 25 -6.21 -2.72 -9.60
N ILE A 26 -5.35 -3.33 -8.76
CA ILE A 26 -5.48 -3.22 -7.30
C ILE A 26 -4.43 -2.24 -6.81
N ARG A 27 -4.88 -1.01 -6.59
CA ARG A 27 -4.06 0.13 -6.18
C ARG A 27 -4.73 0.87 -5.05
N GLY A 28 -3.93 1.60 -4.30
CA GLY A 28 -4.42 2.41 -3.21
C GLY A 28 -3.36 3.35 -2.65
N THR A 29 -3.75 4.02 -1.58
CA THR A 29 -2.91 4.94 -0.83
C THR A 29 -2.57 4.34 0.52
N VAL A 30 -1.30 4.39 0.90
CA VAL A 30 -0.87 3.99 2.25
C VAL A 30 -1.44 4.97 3.27
N ILE A 31 -2.15 4.45 4.27
CA ILE A 31 -2.71 5.27 5.36
C ILE A 31 -2.06 4.99 6.71
N GLY A 32 -1.24 3.93 6.82
CA GLY A 32 -0.48 3.62 8.03
C GLY A 32 0.35 2.34 7.86
N SER A 33 1.26 2.12 8.80
CA SER A 33 2.01 0.86 8.89
C SER A 33 2.28 0.49 10.36
N HIS A 34 2.22 -0.80 10.64
CA HIS A 34 2.53 -1.37 11.95
C HIS A 34 3.06 -2.79 11.79
N ASP A 35 4.23 -3.06 12.38
CA ASP A 35 4.84 -4.40 12.44
C ASP A 35 4.89 -5.17 11.10
N GLY A 36 5.35 -4.51 10.04
CA GLY A 36 5.47 -5.11 8.69
C GLY A 36 4.14 -5.24 7.94
N ILE A 37 3.03 -4.84 8.54
CA ILE A 37 1.73 -4.71 7.90
C ILE A 37 1.50 -3.24 7.53
N VAL A 38 0.97 -3.03 6.34
CA VAL A 38 0.64 -1.71 5.79
C VAL A 38 -0.85 -1.64 5.53
N GLY A 39 -1.50 -0.64 6.12
CA GLY A 39 -2.88 -0.31 5.86
C GLY A 39 -3.00 0.50 4.57
N VAL A 40 -3.82 0.02 3.64
CA VAL A 40 -4.02 0.65 2.33
C VAL A 40 -5.51 0.96 2.13
N LEU A 41 -5.82 2.20 1.78
CA LEU A 41 -7.12 2.58 1.24
C LEU A 41 -7.09 2.38 -0.28
N LEU A 42 -7.81 1.37 -0.76
CA LEU A 42 -7.91 1.06 -2.18
C LEU A 42 -8.69 2.14 -2.92
N ASP A 43 -8.44 2.24 -4.23
CA ASP A 43 -9.21 3.15 -5.11
C ASP A 43 -10.70 2.79 -5.19
N SER A 44 -11.07 1.56 -4.80
CA SER A 44 -12.47 1.14 -4.61
C SER A 44 -13.14 1.77 -3.38
N GLY A 45 -12.38 2.37 -2.47
CA GLY A 45 -12.83 2.85 -1.17
C GLY A 45 -12.73 1.79 -0.05
N GLU A 46 -12.30 0.57 -0.37
CA GLU A 46 -12.10 -0.50 0.60
C GLU A 46 -10.78 -0.33 1.37
N TYR A 47 -10.78 -0.72 2.64
CA TYR A 47 -9.57 -0.78 3.45
C TYR A 47 -9.02 -2.20 3.49
N VAL A 48 -7.70 -2.35 3.35
CA VAL A 48 -7.01 -3.64 3.44
C VAL A 48 -5.68 -3.54 4.19
N ASP A 49 -5.42 -4.55 5.01
CA ASP A 49 -4.11 -4.78 5.63
C ASP A 49 -3.28 -5.73 4.77
N VAL A 50 -2.08 -5.29 4.39
CA VAL A 50 -1.22 -6.03 3.46
C VAL A 50 0.21 -6.08 4.00
N PRO A 51 0.86 -7.25 3.99
CA PRO A 51 2.29 -7.33 4.28
C PRO A 51 3.11 -6.43 3.34
N GLU A 52 4.09 -5.71 3.88
CA GLU A 52 4.91 -4.74 3.14
C GLU A 52 5.55 -5.35 1.89
N GLU A 53 5.97 -6.62 1.95
CA GLU A 53 6.57 -7.35 0.83
C GLU A 53 5.62 -7.63 -0.35
N ARG A 54 4.31 -7.47 -0.14
CA ARG A 54 3.28 -7.60 -1.18
C ARG A 54 2.88 -6.26 -1.79
N LEU A 55 3.58 -5.18 -1.45
CA LEU A 55 3.34 -3.86 -2.00
C LEU A 55 4.45 -3.45 -2.96
N LYS A 56 4.04 -2.74 -4.01
CA LYS A 56 4.95 -2.04 -4.90
C LYS A 56 4.58 -0.56 -4.91
N ILE A 57 5.52 0.29 -4.52
CA ILE A 57 5.37 1.75 -4.62
C ILE A 57 5.33 2.13 -6.10
N ILE A 58 4.36 2.96 -6.48
CA ILE A 58 4.15 3.41 -7.87
C ILE A 58 4.15 4.93 -8.02
N SER A 59 3.99 5.71 -6.95
CA SER A 59 4.15 7.17 -6.90
C SER A 59 4.31 7.67 -5.48
#